data_AF-A0A973BSM4-F1
#
_entry.id   AF-A0A973BSM4-F1
#
_cell.length_a   1.000
_cell.length_b   1.000
_cell.length_c   1.000
_cell.angle_alpha   90.00
_cell.angle_beta   90.00
_cell.angle_gamma   90.00
#
_symmetry.space_group_name_H-M   'P 1'
#
loop_
_entity.id
_entity.type
_entity.pdbx_description
1 polymer ?
#
loop_
_entity_poly.entity_id
_entity_poly.type
_entity_poly.pdbx_seq_one_letter_code
_entity_poly.pdbx_strand_id
1 'polypeptide(L)'
;MSTENLASYSQEPEKSGLFNRFLAGVEWLGNLLPHPITLFAGFCLAVIAISGIAGFFELSVADPRPIGAPGREVDGIIEVVSLVNAEGLQRIVGGLVTNFTGFAPLGTVLVALLGVAVAERSGLLSTAMRALVMDASPRMVTVTVVFAGIISNTASELGYVVLIPLAAMIFHSLGRHPLAGLAAAFAGVSGGYSANLLLGTIDPLLAGITTPAAQMIDPTYVVGPEANYYFMFVSTFLIAILGA
;
A
#
# COMPACT_ATOMS: atom_id res chain seq x y z
N MET A 1 -15.76 7.72 -63.53
CA MET A 1 -15.42 6.35 -63.11
C MET A 1 -13.96 6.37 -62.71
N SER A 2 -13.69 6.60 -61.42
CA SER A 2 -12.35 6.63 -60.83
C SER A 2 -12.51 6.29 -59.34
N THR A 3 -12.60 4.98 -59.08
CA THR A 3 -12.55 4.42 -57.74
C THR A 3 -11.11 4.50 -57.25
N GLU A 4 -10.80 5.45 -56.38
CA GLU A 4 -9.56 5.44 -55.60
C GLU A 4 -9.60 4.23 -54.66
N ASN A 5 -8.61 3.34 -54.84
CA ASN A 5 -8.34 2.23 -53.95
C ASN A 5 -8.01 2.75 -52.56
N LEU A 6 -8.98 2.69 -51.65
CA LEU A 6 -8.73 2.66 -50.21
C LEU A 6 -8.09 1.31 -49.91
N ALA A 7 -6.75 1.26 -50.01
CA ALA A 7 -5.97 0.14 -49.51
C ALA A 7 -6.26 0.01 -48.01
N SER A 8 -7.03 -1.01 -47.66
CA SER A 8 -7.20 -1.46 -46.29
C SER A 8 -5.82 -1.87 -45.79
N TYR A 9 -5.21 -1.08 -44.91
CA TYR A 9 -4.12 -1.55 -44.08
C TYR A 9 -4.70 -2.62 -43.16
N SER A 10 -4.67 -3.87 -43.62
CA SER A 10 -4.78 -5.04 -42.77
C SER A 10 -3.60 -4.98 -41.79
N GLN A 11 -3.85 -4.54 -40.56
CA GLN A 11 -2.91 -4.73 -39.46
C GLN A 11 -2.70 -6.24 -39.32
N GLU A 12 -1.54 -6.73 -39.75
CA GLU A 12 -1.12 -8.09 -39.42
C GLU A 12 -1.09 -8.20 -37.88
N PRO A 13 -1.64 -9.29 -37.30
CA PRO A 13 -1.56 -9.47 -35.86
C PRO A 13 -0.09 -9.62 -35.50
N GLU A 14 0.46 -8.64 -34.76
CA GLU A 14 1.79 -8.75 -34.19
C GLU A 14 1.91 -10.11 -33.49
N LYS A 15 2.90 -10.91 -33.89
CA LYS A 15 3.24 -12.16 -33.19
C LYS A 15 3.56 -11.79 -31.75
N SER A 16 2.60 -12.01 -30.84
CA SER A 16 2.75 -11.62 -29.44
C SER A 16 3.94 -12.37 -28.83
N GLY A 17 5.05 -11.66 -28.68
CA GLY A 17 6.23 -12.17 -28.00
C GLY A 17 5.88 -12.59 -26.57
N LEU A 18 6.75 -13.41 -25.95
CA LEU A 18 6.60 -13.84 -24.56
C LEU A 18 6.38 -12.65 -23.60
N PHE A 19 7.01 -11.50 -23.89
CA PHE A 19 6.83 -10.25 -23.15
C PHE A 19 5.41 -9.69 -23.28
N ASN A 20 4.85 -9.58 -24.49
CA ASN A 20 3.47 -9.11 -24.69
C ASN A 20 2.45 -10.02 -24.02
N ARG A 21 2.69 -11.34 -24.01
CA ARG A 21 1.85 -12.30 -23.28
C ARG A 21 1.93 -12.12 -21.77
N PHE A 22 3.11 -11.82 -21.24
CA PHE A 22 3.29 -11.48 -19.83
C PHE A 22 2.54 -10.19 -19.47
N LEU A 23 2.67 -9.12 -20.27
CA LEU A 23 1.95 -7.86 -20.04
C LEU A 23 0.43 -8.05 -20.07
N ALA A 24 -0.07 -8.81 -21.04
CA ALA A 24 -1.49 -9.15 -21.12
C ALA A 24 -1.99 -9.90 -19.87
N GLY A 25 -1.14 -10.75 -19.27
CA GLY A 25 -1.43 -11.42 -18.01
C GLY A 25 -1.51 -10.44 -16.83
N VAL A 26 -0.58 -9.49 -16.74
CA VAL A 26 -0.58 -8.44 -15.70
C VAL A 26 -1.81 -7.55 -15.83
N GLU A 27 -2.14 -7.11 -17.06
CA GLU A 27 -3.32 -6.30 -17.34
C GLU A 27 -4.61 -7.03 -16.96
N TRP A 28 -4.74 -8.29 -17.38
CA TRP A 28 -5.90 -9.10 -17.03
C TRP A 28 -6.06 -9.26 -15.52
N LEU A 29 -4.97 -9.52 -14.80
CA LEU A 29 -5.00 -9.67 -13.34
C LEU A 29 -5.37 -8.36 -12.64
N GLY A 30 -4.86 -7.23 -13.12
CA GLY A 30 -5.21 -5.91 -12.60
C GLY A 30 -6.69 -5.58 -12.79
N ASN A 31 -7.26 -5.94 -13.94
CA ASN A 31 -8.67 -5.70 -14.26
C ASN A 31 -9.64 -6.67 -13.56
N LEU A 32 -9.15 -7.80 -13.03
CA LEU A 32 -9.98 -8.80 -12.35
C LEU A 32 -10.47 -8.33 -10.99
N LEU A 33 -9.67 -7.50 -10.29
CA LEU A 33 -9.99 -7.09 -8.93
C LEU A 33 -11.02 -5.94 -8.94
N PRO A 34 -12.19 -6.13 -8.29
CA PRO A 34 -13.14 -5.04 -8.15
C PRO A 34 -12.57 -3.94 -7.24
N HIS A 35 -13.19 -2.76 -7.30
CA HIS A 35 -12.82 -1.65 -6.42
C HIS A 35 -12.72 -2.11 -4.95
N PRO A 36 -11.68 -1.73 -4.18
CA PRO A 36 -11.45 -2.25 -2.83
C PRO A 36 -12.66 -2.16 -1.90
N ILE A 37 -13.43 -1.08 -1.97
CA ILE A 37 -14.68 -0.92 -1.18
C ILE A 37 -15.69 -2.03 -1.50
N THR A 38 -15.89 -2.35 -2.78
CA THR A 38 -16.79 -3.43 -3.21
C THR A 38 -16.28 -4.78 -2.76
N LEU A 39 -14.96 -4.98 -2.78
CA LEU A 39 -14.31 -6.20 -2.29
C LEU A 39 -14.58 -6.41 -0.79
N PHE A 40 -14.37 -5.38 0.04
CA PHE A 40 -14.66 -5.45 1.48
C PHE A 40 -16.15 -5.62 1.77
N ALA A 41 -17.04 -4.95 1.03
CA ALA A 41 -18.48 -5.17 1.14
C ALA A 41 -18.85 -6.63 0.81
N GLY A 42 -18.23 -7.20 -0.23
CA GLY A 42 -18.36 -8.61 -0.58
C GLY A 42 -17.87 -9.53 0.54
N PHE A 43 -16.74 -9.25 1.17
CA PHE A 43 -16.24 -10.01 2.32
C PHE A 43 -17.16 -9.93 3.53
N CYS A 44 -17.71 -8.76 3.85
CA CYS A 44 -18.69 -8.63 4.95
C CYS A 44 -19.92 -9.49 4.70
N LEU A 45 -20.48 -9.47 3.48
CA LEU A 45 -21.61 -10.32 3.10
C LEU A 45 -21.26 -11.80 3.16
N ALA A 46 -20.07 -12.17 2.69
CA ALA A 46 -19.57 -13.54 2.75
C ALA A 46 -19.43 -14.02 4.20
N VAL A 47 -18.87 -13.21 5.10
CA VAL A 47 -18.76 -13.54 6.54
C VAL A 47 -20.12 -13.76 7.17
N ILE A 48 -21.11 -12.91 6.86
CA ILE A 48 -22.49 -13.09 7.35
C ILE A 48 -23.06 -14.43 6.84
N ALA A 49 -22.97 -14.71 5.54
CA ALA A 49 -23.50 -15.94 4.96
C ALA A 49 -22.79 -17.20 5.48
N ILE A 50 -21.46 -17.19 5.49
CA ILE A 50 -20.63 -18.33 5.93
C ILE A 50 -20.83 -18.59 7.42
N SER A 51 -20.85 -17.55 8.27
CA SER A 51 -21.13 -17.72 9.70
C SER A 51 -22.53 -18.31 9.96
N GLY A 52 -23.52 -17.94 9.15
CA GLY A 52 -24.86 -18.52 9.18
C GLY A 52 -24.85 -20.03 8.89
N ILE A 53 -24.22 -20.43 7.77
CA ILE A 53 -24.11 -21.84 7.37
C ILE A 53 -23.31 -22.63 8.41
N ALA A 54 -22.15 -22.11 8.82
CA ALA A 54 -21.27 -22.80 9.74
C ALA A 54 -21.86 -22.91 11.15
N GLY A 55 -22.56 -21.89 11.62
CA GLY A 55 -23.30 -21.93 12.89
C GLY A 55 -24.50 -22.89 12.84
N PHE A 56 -25.15 -23.06 11.68
CA PHE A 56 -26.22 -24.06 11.53
C PHE A 56 -25.70 -25.50 11.71
N PHE A 57 -24.45 -25.78 11.33
CA PHE A 57 -23.79 -27.07 11.54
C PHE A 57 -23.05 -27.18 12.88
N GLU A 58 -23.14 -26.16 13.75
CA GLU A 58 -22.47 -26.12 15.06
C GLU A 58 -20.96 -26.43 14.95
N LEU A 59 -20.32 -25.90 13.91
CA LEU A 59 -18.90 -26.12 13.67
C LEU A 59 -18.07 -25.57 14.84
N SER A 60 -17.16 -26.40 15.32
CA SER A 60 -16.22 -26.06 16.40
C SER A 60 -14.85 -26.68 16.14
N VAL A 61 -13.82 -26.10 16.75
CA VAL A 61 -12.44 -26.58 16.64
C VAL A 61 -11.71 -26.45 17.98
N ALA A 62 -10.82 -27.40 18.27
CA ALA A 62 -9.96 -27.31 19.44
C ALA A 62 -9.01 -26.10 19.30
N ASP A 63 -8.94 -25.27 20.33
CA ASP A 63 -8.09 -24.10 20.35
C ASP A 63 -6.60 -24.52 20.44
N PRO A 64 -5.75 -24.11 19.48
CA PRO A 64 -4.34 -24.48 19.45
C PRO A 64 -3.45 -23.71 20.45
N ARG A 65 -3.97 -22.67 21.12
CA ARG A 65 -3.21 -21.86 22.08
C ARG A 65 -2.83 -22.65 23.35
N PRO A 66 -1.83 -22.23 24.14
CA PRO A 66 -1.55 -22.86 25.43
C PRO A 66 -2.70 -22.70 26.44
N ILE A 67 -2.84 -23.65 27.37
CA ILE A 67 -3.79 -23.53 28.49
C ILE A 67 -3.40 -22.30 29.33
N GLY A 68 -4.35 -21.42 29.61
CA GLY A 68 -4.13 -20.16 30.31
C GLY A 68 -3.71 -18.99 29.42
N ALA A 69 -3.66 -19.17 28.09
CA ALA A 69 -3.43 -18.07 27.16
C ALA A 69 -4.56 -17.01 27.25
N PRO A 70 -4.23 -15.71 27.14
CA PRO A 70 -5.24 -14.65 27.16
C PRO A 70 -6.29 -14.84 26.06
N GLY A 71 -7.57 -14.78 26.43
CA GLY A 71 -8.69 -14.94 25.50
C GLY A 71 -8.97 -16.38 25.04
N ARG A 72 -8.38 -17.39 25.69
CA ARG A 72 -8.73 -18.81 25.51
C ARG A 72 -9.86 -19.20 26.46
N GLU A 73 -10.90 -19.84 25.94
CA GLU A 73 -11.99 -20.41 26.73
C GLU A 73 -11.51 -21.57 27.61
N VAL A 74 -12.17 -21.78 28.76
CA VAL A 74 -11.75 -22.76 29.78
C VAL A 74 -11.86 -24.20 29.26
N ASP A 75 -12.85 -24.46 28.42
CA ASP A 75 -13.06 -25.74 27.74
C ASP A 75 -12.06 -25.98 26.60
N GLY A 76 -11.35 -24.95 26.15
CA GLY A 76 -10.37 -25.01 25.07
C GLY A 76 -11.00 -25.23 23.69
N ILE A 77 -12.27 -24.90 23.50
CA ILE A 77 -12.99 -25.05 22.22
C ILE A 77 -13.32 -23.67 21.65
N ILE A 78 -13.12 -23.51 20.33
CA ILE A 78 -13.57 -22.33 19.58
C ILE A 78 -14.81 -22.73 18.80
N GLU A 79 -15.92 -22.04 19.07
CA GLU A 79 -17.20 -22.24 18.41
C GLU A 79 -17.48 -21.15 17.38
N VAL A 80 -18.17 -21.50 16.29
CA VAL A 80 -18.60 -20.52 15.30
C VAL A 80 -19.79 -19.72 15.82
N VAL A 81 -19.64 -18.39 15.82
CA VAL A 81 -20.74 -17.46 16.13
C VAL A 81 -21.47 -17.08 14.85
N SER A 82 -22.71 -17.52 14.70
CA SER A 82 -23.57 -17.14 13.58
C SER A 82 -24.00 -15.67 13.68
N LEU A 83 -23.87 -14.93 12.56
CA LEU A 83 -24.39 -13.58 12.43
C LEU A 83 -25.83 -13.53 11.87
N VAL A 84 -26.37 -14.68 11.45
CA VAL A 84 -27.71 -14.81 10.84
C VAL A 84 -28.71 -15.28 11.91
N ASN A 85 -28.75 -14.57 13.03
CA ASN A 85 -29.70 -14.78 14.12
C ASN A 85 -29.96 -13.43 14.84
N ALA A 86 -30.84 -13.43 15.84
CA ALA A 86 -31.24 -12.20 16.54
C ALA A 86 -30.03 -11.52 17.24
N GLU A 87 -29.18 -12.29 17.90
CA GLU A 87 -28.00 -11.79 18.62
C GLU A 87 -26.94 -11.24 17.65
N GLY A 88 -26.71 -11.92 16.53
CA GLY A 88 -25.82 -11.51 15.45
C GLY A 88 -26.25 -10.19 14.82
N LEU A 89 -27.55 -10.01 14.56
CA LEU A 89 -28.08 -8.75 14.06
C LEU A 89 -27.92 -7.62 15.09
N GLN A 90 -28.19 -7.89 16.37
CA GLN A 90 -27.95 -6.94 17.44
C GLN A 90 -26.47 -6.55 17.54
N ARG A 91 -25.56 -7.52 17.38
CA ARG A 91 -24.11 -7.29 17.37
C ARG A 91 -23.67 -6.43 16.19
N ILE A 92 -24.21 -6.67 14.99
CA ILE A 92 -23.92 -5.87 13.80
C ILE A 92 -24.38 -4.42 14.01
N VAL A 93 -25.66 -4.22 14.34
CA VAL A 93 -26.24 -2.88 14.44
C VAL A 93 -25.70 -2.12 15.66
N GLY A 94 -25.58 -2.78 16.81
CA GLY A 94 -25.06 -2.18 18.03
C GLY A 94 -23.56 -1.88 17.99
N GLY A 95 -22.78 -2.67 17.24
CA GLY A 95 -21.33 -2.50 17.11
C GLY A 95 -20.89 -1.63 15.94
N LEU A 96 -21.79 -1.24 15.03
CA LEU A 96 -21.42 -0.61 13.76
C LEU A 96 -20.54 0.65 13.94
N VAL A 97 -20.97 1.58 14.79
CA VAL A 97 -20.24 2.84 15.02
C VAL A 97 -18.98 2.60 15.85
N THR A 98 -19.04 1.79 16.90
CA THR A 98 -17.91 1.53 17.79
C THR A 98 -16.78 0.77 17.09
N ASN A 99 -17.11 -0.17 16.20
CA ASN A 99 -16.12 -0.85 15.37
C ASN A 99 -15.45 0.13 14.39
N PHE A 100 -16.21 1.05 13.80
CA PHE A 100 -15.66 2.04 12.88
C PHE A 100 -14.76 3.06 13.59
N THR A 101 -15.21 3.64 14.70
CA THR A 101 -14.44 4.64 15.45
C THR A 101 -13.29 4.04 16.26
N GLY A 102 -13.43 2.80 16.71
CA GLY A 102 -12.39 2.02 17.40
C GLY A 102 -11.36 1.39 16.46
N PHE A 103 -11.53 1.50 15.14
CA PHE A 103 -10.58 1.00 14.18
C PHE A 103 -9.27 1.81 14.27
N ALA A 104 -8.23 1.19 14.84
CA ALA A 104 -6.95 1.83 15.18
C ALA A 104 -6.31 2.68 14.05
N PRO A 105 -6.36 2.26 12.76
CA PRO A 105 -5.85 3.09 11.67
C PRO A 105 -6.56 4.43 11.52
N LEU A 106 -7.87 4.49 11.82
CA LEU A 106 -8.67 5.67 11.53
C LEU A 106 -8.16 6.89 12.32
N GLY A 107 -8.00 6.75 13.63
CA GLY A 107 -7.52 7.85 14.47
C GLY A 107 -6.06 8.21 14.19
N THR A 108 -5.19 7.20 14.11
CA THR A 108 -3.74 7.41 13.97
C THR A 108 -3.36 8.02 12.63
N VAL A 109 -4.01 7.59 11.54
CA VAL A 109 -3.77 8.13 10.18
C VAL A 109 -4.29 9.55 10.04
N LEU A 110 -5.48 9.87 10.57
CA LEU A 110 -6.02 11.23 10.51
C LEU A 110 -5.11 12.25 11.18
N VAL A 111 -4.56 11.92 12.37
CA VAL A 111 -3.62 12.78 13.09
C VAL A 111 -2.31 12.94 12.32
N ALA A 112 -1.76 11.86 11.77
CA ALA A 112 -0.54 11.91 10.97
C ALA A 112 -0.72 12.76 9.69
N LEU A 113 -1.85 12.60 9.00
CA LEU A 113 -2.18 13.36 7.78
C LEU A 113 -2.33 14.85 8.04
N LEU A 114 -2.80 15.29 9.21
CA LEU A 114 -2.86 16.71 9.56
C LEU A 114 -1.47 17.34 9.59
N GLY A 115 -0.49 16.66 10.20
CA GLY A 115 0.89 17.12 10.24
C GLY A 115 1.54 17.20 8.85
N VAL A 116 1.38 16.13 8.05
CA VAL A 116 1.88 16.09 6.67
C VAL A 116 1.22 17.16 5.81
N ALA A 117 -0.10 17.37 5.94
CA ALA A 117 -0.81 18.39 5.19
C ALA A 117 -0.29 19.81 5.47
N VAL A 118 0.05 20.14 6.73
CA VAL A 118 0.65 21.45 7.06
C VAL A 118 2.04 21.59 6.44
N ALA A 119 2.88 20.55 6.53
CA ALA A 119 4.22 20.53 5.95
C ALA A 119 4.20 20.62 4.42
N GLU A 120 3.20 20.00 3.79
CA GLU A 120 3.02 20.04 2.33
C GLU A 120 2.48 21.41 1.88
N ARG A 121 1.40 21.90 2.51
CA ARG A 121 0.75 23.17 2.13
C ARG A 121 1.62 24.39 2.37
N SER A 122 2.55 24.32 3.32
CA SER A 122 3.58 25.35 3.53
C SER A 122 4.71 25.31 2.50
N GLY A 123 4.79 24.27 1.66
CA GLY A 123 5.85 24.08 0.68
C GLY A 123 7.16 23.56 1.25
N LEU A 124 7.22 23.25 2.54
CA LEU A 124 8.43 22.76 3.22
C LEU A 124 8.97 21.50 2.55
N LEU A 125 8.10 20.49 2.37
CA LEU A 125 8.49 19.20 1.77
C LEU A 125 8.95 19.38 0.32
N SER A 126 8.21 20.14 -0.49
CA SER A 126 8.56 20.41 -1.89
C SER A 126 9.92 21.12 -2.02
N THR A 127 10.18 22.09 -1.15
CA THR A 127 11.43 22.85 -1.16
C THR A 127 12.61 22.00 -0.71
N ALA A 128 12.46 21.24 0.38
CA ALA A 128 13.49 20.34 0.88
C ALA A 128 13.89 19.29 -0.17
N MET A 129 12.91 18.71 -0.86
CA MET A 129 13.13 17.73 -1.92
C MET A 129 13.86 18.32 -3.12
N ARG A 130 13.48 19.53 -3.55
CA ARG A 130 14.17 20.23 -4.65
C ARG A 130 15.61 20.57 -4.26
N ALA A 131 15.82 21.10 -3.05
CA ALA A 131 17.15 21.45 -2.56
C ALA A 131 18.08 20.24 -2.54
N LEU A 132 17.59 19.09 -2.03
CA LEU A 132 18.36 17.84 -1.96
C LEU A 132 18.93 17.41 -3.31
N VAL A 133 18.16 17.55 -4.40
CA VAL A 133 18.56 17.09 -5.73
C VAL A 133 19.34 18.15 -6.50
N MET A 134 19.02 19.43 -6.32
CA MET A 134 19.69 20.55 -7.00
C MET A 134 21.12 20.75 -6.53
N ASP A 135 21.42 20.47 -5.25
CA ASP A 135 22.78 20.57 -4.68
C ASP A 135 23.62 19.30 -4.85
N ALA A 136 23.10 18.29 -5.57
CA ALA A 136 23.78 17.02 -5.76
C ALA A 136 25.01 17.17 -6.68
N SER A 137 26.16 16.61 -6.26
CA SER A 137 27.35 16.58 -7.11
C SER A 137 27.09 15.73 -8.38
N PRO A 138 27.63 16.10 -9.56
CA PRO A 138 27.38 15.40 -10.83
C PRO A 138 27.61 13.88 -10.80
N ARG A 139 28.50 13.40 -9.92
CA ARG A 139 28.79 11.97 -9.74
C ARG A 139 27.73 11.23 -8.94
N MET A 140 27.07 11.91 -7.99
CA MET A 140 26.10 11.31 -7.08
C MET A 140 24.63 11.53 -7.49
N VAL A 141 24.38 12.30 -8.56
CA VAL A 141 23.02 12.66 -9.00
C VAL A 141 22.08 11.45 -9.10
N THR A 142 22.52 10.31 -9.63
CA THR A 142 21.66 9.12 -9.72
C THR A 142 21.24 8.62 -8.33
N VAL A 143 22.20 8.42 -7.43
CA VAL A 143 21.95 8.01 -6.03
C VAL A 143 21.05 9.02 -5.33
N THR A 144 21.34 10.32 -5.47
CA THR A 144 20.57 11.38 -4.83
C THR A 144 19.14 11.43 -5.35
N VAL A 145 18.92 11.22 -6.65
CA VAL A 145 17.57 11.17 -7.24
C VAL A 145 16.79 9.97 -6.72
N VAL A 146 17.39 8.77 -6.68
CA VAL A 146 16.71 7.57 -6.16
C VAL A 146 16.40 7.74 -4.67
N PHE A 147 17.37 8.23 -3.89
CA PHE A 147 17.24 8.50 -2.47
C PHE A 147 16.16 9.55 -2.18
N ALA A 148 16.15 10.65 -2.94
CA ALA A 148 15.07 11.62 -2.92
C ALA A 148 13.73 10.94 -3.25
N GLY A 149 13.69 10.04 -4.23
CA GLY A 149 12.50 9.28 -4.60
C GLY A 149 11.93 8.49 -3.41
N ILE A 150 12.79 7.79 -2.69
CA ILE A 150 12.40 7.01 -1.51
C ILE A 150 11.80 7.91 -0.42
N ILE A 151 12.49 9.00 -0.06
CA ILE A 151 12.05 9.91 1.01
C ILE A 151 10.76 10.67 0.64
N SER A 152 10.48 10.83 -0.66
CA SER A 152 9.33 11.58 -1.15
C SER A 152 7.98 10.99 -0.71
N ASN A 153 7.93 9.72 -0.34
CA ASN A 153 6.70 9.09 0.18
C ASN A 153 6.18 9.79 1.46
N THR A 154 7.07 10.39 2.28
CA THR A 154 6.65 11.21 3.44
C THR A 154 5.72 12.36 3.02
N ALA A 155 5.84 12.81 1.77
CA ALA A 155 5.05 13.88 1.19
C ALA A 155 3.94 13.35 0.26
N SER A 156 3.52 12.08 0.43
CA SER A 156 2.47 11.35 -0.29
C SER A 156 2.65 11.31 -1.81
N GLU A 157 2.42 12.42 -2.52
CA GLU A 157 2.33 12.48 -3.99
C GLU A 157 3.41 13.36 -4.63
N LEU A 158 4.20 14.11 -3.84
CA LEU A 158 5.20 15.04 -4.39
C LEU A 158 6.29 14.33 -5.22
N GLY A 159 6.61 13.08 -4.91
CA GLY A 159 7.56 12.28 -5.67
C GLY A 159 7.17 12.17 -7.14
N TYR A 160 5.91 11.84 -7.41
CA TYR A 160 5.43 11.67 -8.78
C TYR A 160 5.30 13.00 -9.53
N VAL A 161 4.80 14.04 -8.85
CA VAL A 161 4.49 15.32 -9.50
C VAL A 161 5.73 16.16 -9.75
N VAL A 162 6.68 16.18 -8.80
CA VAL A 162 7.80 17.12 -8.82
C VAL A 162 9.12 16.43 -9.15
N LEU A 163 9.42 15.31 -8.51
CA LEU A 163 10.76 14.72 -8.57
C LEU A 163 11.04 14.05 -9.92
N ILE A 164 10.07 13.32 -10.48
CA ILE A 164 10.22 12.64 -11.77
C ILE A 164 10.62 13.61 -12.91
N PRO A 165 9.87 14.70 -13.18
CA PRO A 165 10.27 15.64 -14.22
C PRO A 165 11.55 16.40 -13.87
N LEU A 166 11.78 16.74 -12.60
CA LEU A 166 13.00 17.41 -12.16
C LEU A 166 14.25 16.56 -12.42
N ALA A 167 14.19 15.26 -12.13
CA ALA A 167 15.29 14.34 -12.40
C ALA A 167 15.62 14.24 -13.89
N ALA A 168 14.60 14.19 -14.76
CA ALA A 168 14.81 14.20 -16.21
C ALA A 168 15.53 15.48 -16.67
N MET A 169 15.14 16.65 -16.16
CA MET A 169 15.79 17.93 -16.48
C MET A 169 17.23 18.01 -15.98
N ILE A 170 17.52 17.52 -14.77
CA ILE A 170 18.88 17.50 -14.21
C ILE A 170 19.79 16.55 -14.99
N PHE A 171 19.29 15.38 -15.40
CA PHE A 171 20.06 14.49 -16.26
C PHE A 171 20.35 15.15 -17.61
N HIS A 172 19.36 15.84 -18.20
CA HIS A 172 19.56 16.57 -19.45
C HIS A 172 20.62 17.68 -19.33
N SER A 173 20.57 18.49 -18.27
CA SER A 173 21.51 19.61 -18.07
C SER A 173 22.96 19.15 -17.83
N LEU A 174 23.14 17.92 -17.33
CA LEU A 174 24.45 17.29 -17.14
C LEU A 174 24.94 16.52 -18.39
N GLY A 175 24.22 16.61 -19.51
CA GLY A 175 24.55 15.87 -20.73
C GLY A 175 24.27 14.36 -20.66
N ARG A 176 23.49 13.90 -19.67
CA ARG A 176 23.05 12.51 -19.52
C ARG A 176 21.68 12.29 -20.16
N HIS A 177 21.34 11.03 -20.42
CA HIS A 177 20.06 10.68 -21.05
C HIS A 177 18.86 10.98 -20.12
N PRO A 178 17.90 11.85 -20.50
CA PRO A 178 16.80 12.28 -19.61
C PRO A 178 15.90 11.13 -19.14
N LEU A 179 15.66 10.13 -20.00
CA LEU A 179 14.87 8.95 -19.61
C LEU A 179 15.51 8.13 -18.48
N ALA A 180 16.84 8.17 -18.34
CA ALA A 180 17.51 7.50 -17.23
C ALA A 180 17.20 8.20 -15.91
N GLY A 181 17.15 9.53 -15.90
CA GLY A 181 16.72 10.31 -14.73
C GLY A 181 15.26 10.06 -14.39
N LEU A 182 14.39 9.97 -15.41
CA LEU A 182 12.98 9.63 -15.24
C LEU A 182 12.79 8.24 -14.63
N ALA A 183 13.50 7.23 -15.16
CA ALA A 183 13.47 5.87 -14.64
C ALA A 183 14.03 5.77 -13.21
N ALA A 184 15.13 6.46 -12.92
CA ALA A 184 15.73 6.48 -11.58
C ALA A 184 14.78 7.09 -10.53
N ALA A 185 14.17 8.24 -10.85
CA ALA A 185 13.18 8.86 -9.96
C ALA A 185 11.95 7.97 -9.79
N PHE A 186 11.41 7.41 -10.88
CA PHE A 186 10.23 6.54 -10.82
C PHE A 186 10.51 5.27 -9.99
N ALA A 187 11.66 4.62 -10.20
CA ALA A 187 12.08 3.48 -9.40
C ALA A 187 12.24 3.82 -7.91
N GLY A 188 12.81 4.99 -7.60
CA GLY A 188 12.94 5.47 -6.22
C GLY A 188 11.59 5.74 -5.55
N VAL A 189 10.67 6.42 -6.23
CA VAL A 189 9.34 6.76 -5.68
C VAL A 189 8.45 5.53 -5.56
N SER A 190 8.31 4.73 -6.62
CA SER A 190 7.41 3.57 -6.64
C SER A 190 8.01 2.36 -5.92
N GLY A 191 9.27 2.03 -6.22
CA GLY A 191 9.95 0.86 -5.64
C GLY A 191 10.40 1.09 -4.19
N GLY A 192 10.66 2.35 -3.83
CA GLY A 192 11.02 2.76 -2.48
C GLY A 192 9.84 3.12 -1.58
N TYR A 193 8.59 2.96 -2.03
CA TYR A 193 7.41 3.53 -1.38
C TYR A 193 7.34 3.26 0.13
N SER A 194 7.61 2.04 0.58
CA SER A 194 7.58 1.76 2.02
C SER A 194 8.81 2.31 2.74
N ALA A 195 10.01 2.24 2.13
CA ALA A 195 11.28 2.60 2.77
C ALA A 195 11.33 4.09 3.14
N ASN A 196 11.78 4.40 4.36
CA ASN A 196 11.85 5.78 4.81
C ASN A 196 12.84 5.97 5.96
N LEU A 197 13.37 7.19 6.09
CA LEU A 197 14.23 7.59 7.21
C LEU A 197 13.43 8.01 8.45
N LEU A 198 12.20 8.48 8.24
CA LEU A 198 11.29 8.94 9.29
C LEU A 198 9.99 8.15 9.20
N LEU A 199 9.26 8.10 10.32
CA LEU A 199 7.92 7.55 10.33
C LEU A 199 7.01 8.41 9.44
N GLY A 200 6.36 7.76 8.48
CA GLY A 200 5.38 8.34 7.58
C GLY A 200 3.95 7.96 7.96
N THR A 201 3.01 8.31 7.09
CA THR A 201 1.58 8.00 7.27
C THR A 201 1.25 6.52 7.02
N ILE A 202 2.12 5.80 6.30
CA ILE A 202 2.00 4.36 6.05
C ILE A 202 2.22 3.55 7.32
N ASP A 203 3.17 3.95 8.16
CA ASP A 203 3.54 3.20 9.36
C ASP A 203 2.38 3.01 10.34
N PRO A 204 1.66 4.07 10.79
CA PRO A 204 0.48 3.90 11.63
C PRO A 204 -0.68 3.20 10.92
N LEU A 205 -0.81 3.37 9.59
CA LEU A 205 -1.82 2.67 8.80
C LEU A 205 -1.61 1.15 8.85
N LEU A 206 -0.40 0.68 8.53
CA LEU A 206 -0.06 -0.73 8.53
C LEU A 206 -0.09 -1.30 9.95
N ALA A 207 0.52 -0.62 10.91
CA ALA A 207 0.50 -1.03 12.32
C ALA A 207 -0.94 -1.14 12.86
N GLY A 208 -1.81 -0.21 12.49
CA GLY A 208 -3.21 -0.22 12.88
C GLY A 208 -4.02 -1.34 12.22
N ILE A 209 -3.61 -1.88 11.07
CA ILE A 209 -4.23 -3.06 10.45
C ILE A 209 -3.66 -4.36 11.06
N THR A 210 -2.35 -4.39 11.34
CA THR A 210 -1.67 -5.56 11.92
C THR A 210 -2.11 -5.81 13.35
N THR A 211 -2.34 -4.77 14.15
CA THR A 211 -2.80 -4.89 15.55
C THR A 211 -4.12 -5.69 15.68
N PRO A 212 -5.24 -5.32 15.04
CA PRO A 212 -6.49 -6.09 15.14
C PRO A 212 -6.36 -7.50 14.53
N ALA A 213 -5.51 -7.68 13.52
CA ALA A 213 -5.23 -9.01 12.98
C ALA A 213 -4.51 -9.91 14.00
N ALA A 214 -3.53 -9.38 14.74
CA ALA A 214 -2.83 -10.08 15.80
C ALA A 214 -3.74 -10.35 17.02
N GLN A 215 -4.65 -9.42 17.31
CA GLN A 215 -5.63 -9.53 18.40
C GLN A 215 -6.68 -10.62 18.20
N MET A 216 -6.76 -11.22 17.00
CA MET A 216 -7.52 -12.46 16.81
C MET A 216 -6.92 -13.64 17.60
N ILE A 217 -5.62 -13.60 17.94
CA ILE A 217 -4.92 -14.66 18.67
C ILE A 217 -4.53 -14.21 20.08
N ASP A 218 -3.90 -13.03 20.20
CA ASP A 218 -3.48 -12.42 21.47
C ASP A 218 -4.17 -11.06 21.65
N PRO A 219 -5.22 -10.97 22.49
CA PRO A 219 -5.98 -9.74 22.70
C PRO A 219 -5.16 -8.56 23.22
N THR A 220 -3.98 -8.81 23.80
CA THR A 220 -3.13 -7.77 24.39
C THR A 220 -2.05 -7.26 23.44
N TYR A 221 -1.93 -7.85 22.25
CA TYR A 221 -0.90 -7.49 21.29
C TYR A 221 -1.16 -6.10 20.70
N VAL A 222 -0.11 -5.27 20.68
CA VAL A 222 -0.14 -3.91 20.12
C VAL A 222 1.07 -3.73 19.21
N VAL A 223 0.83 -3.35 17.96
CA VAL A 223 1.88 -3.00 17.02
C VAL A 223 2.01 -1.47 16.98
N GLY A 224 3.16 -0.97 17.44
CA GLY A 224 3.51 0.45 17.33
C GLY A 224 3.89 0.82 15.89
N PRO A 225 3.71 2.09 15.48
CA PRO A 225 4.19 2.59 14.17
C PRO A 225 5.69 2.38 13.98
N GLU A 226 6.47 2.39 15.06
CA GLU A 226 7.92 2.20 15.08
C GLU A 226 8.36 0.76 14.86
N ALA A 227 7.44 -0.22 14.83
CA ALA A 227 7.78 -1.65 14.78
C ALA A 227 8.70 -2.02 13.62
N ASN A 228 8.54 -1.38 12.46
CA ASN A 228 9.36 -1.62 11.27
C ASN A 228 10.49 -0.59 11.08
N TYR A 229 10.60 0.42 11.94
CA TYR A 229 11.43 1.60 11.69
C TYR A 229 12.88 1.28 11.32
N TYR A 230 13.55 0.44 12.11
CA TYR A 230 14.95 0.08 11.84
C TYR A 230 15.13 -0.66 10.51
N PHE A 231 14.17 -1.52 10.15
CA PHE A 231 14.20 -2.23 8.88
C PHE A 231 14.01 -1.27 7.72
N MET A 232 13.05 -0.35 7.82
CA MET A 232 12.79 0.66 6.78
C MET A 232 13.97 1.60 6.60
N PHE A 233 14.57 2.05 7.71
CA PHE A 233 15.74 2.93 7.71
C PHE A 233 16.92 2.32 6.95
N VAL A 234 17.27 1.06 7.24
CA VAL A 234 18.36 0.35 6.54
C VAL A 234 17.99 0.10 5.07
N SER A 235 16.73 -0.25 4.81
CA SER A 235 16.22 -0.50 3.45
C SER A 235 16.31 0.75 2.56
N THR A 236 16.15 1.96 3.11
CA THR A 236 16.32 3.22 2.36
C THR A 236 17.70 3.30 1.72
N PHE A 237 18.77 3.02 2.47
CA PHE A 237 20.13 3.07 1.93
C PHE A 237 20.40 1.92 0.96
N LEU A 238 19.89 0.72 1.26
CA LEU A 238 20.02 -0.43 0.38
C LEU A 238 19.40 -0.15 -1.00
N ILE A 239 18.15 0.32 -1.03
CA ILE A 239 17.42 0.62 -2.28
C ILE A 239 18.07 1.80 -3.01
N ALA A 240 18.54 2.83 -2.28
CA ALA A 240 19.24 3.96 -2.88
C ALA A 240 20.54 3.55 -3.59
N ILE A 241 21.27 2.57 -3.05
CA ILE A 241 22.50 2.05 -3.66
C ILE A 241 22.18 1.12 -4.83
N LEU A 242 21.19 0.23 -4.70
CA LEU A 242 20.82 -0.71 -5.75
C LEU A 242 20.15 -0.06 -6.95
N GLY A 243 19.43 1.04 -6.74
CA GLY A 243 18.73 1.77 -7.79
C GLY A 243 19.60 2.74 -8.59
N ALA A 244 20.86 2.96 -8.17
CA ALA A 244 21.76 3.97 -8.72
C ALA A 244 22.88 3.38 -9.59
#